data_AF-A0A1G5JVX5-F1
#
_entry.id   AF-A0A1G5JVX5-F1
#
_cell.length_a   1.000
_cell.length_b   1.000
_cell.length_c   1.000
_cell.angle_alpha   90.00
_cell.angle_beta   90.00
_cell.angle_gamma   90.00
#
_symmetry.space_group_name_H-M   'P 1'
#
loop_
_entity.id
_entity.type
_entity.pdbx_description
1 polymer ?
#
loop_
_entity_poly.entity_id
_entity_poly.type
_entity_poly.pdbx_seq_one_letter_code
_entity_poly.pdbx_strand_id
1 'polypeptide(L)'
;MTLDISLITIRVLIDGHDTDGRLVLADNQLAAVFVRLDGTHHDPEHKGWWHLEAGFGKCNSQNAPLFKTPEEAGAWVEQKLMRQAA
;
A
#
# COMPACT_ATOMS: atom_id res chain seq x y z
N MET A 1 13.69 0.07 17.34
CA MET A 1 13.92 -1.03 16.38
C MET A 1 13.41 -0.54 15.05
N THR A 2 14.23 -0.56 14.00
CA THR A 2 13.83 -0.23 12.62
C THR A 2 13.35 -1.51 11.94
N LEU A 3 12.26 -1.45 11.17
CA LEU A 3 11.76 -2.60 10.40
C LEU A 3 12.47 -2.60 9.04
N ASP A 4 12.85 -3.76 8.52
CA ASP A 4 13.24 -3.85 7.11
C ASP A 4 11.98 -3.75 6.24
N ILE A 5 11.82 -2.62 5.53
CA ILE A 5 10.70 -2.40 4.62
C ILE A 5 11.14 -2.64 3.19
N SER A 6 10.53 -3.65 2.56
CA SER A 6 10.79 -4.03 1.17
C SER A 6 9.55 -3.83 0.31
N LEU A 7 9.72 -3.21 -0.86
CA LEU A 7 8.66 -2.96 -1.85
C LEU A 7 8.84 -3.88 -3.05
N ILE A 8 7.92 -4.83 -3.24
CA ILE A 8 7.95 -5.74 -4.40
C ILE A 8 6.89 -5.32 -5.41
N THR A 9 7.32 -5.13 -6.67
CA THR A 9 6.42 -4.92 -7.80
C THR A 9 5.67 -6.19 -8.14
N ILE A 10 4.35 -6.09 -8.26
CA ILE A 10 3.49 -7.17 -8.73
C ILE A 10 2.38 -6.61 -9.62
N ARG A 11 1.81 -7.43 -10.50
CA ARG A 11 0.57 -7.07 -11.19
C ARG A 11 -0.61 -7.54 -10.38
N VAL A 12 -1.57 -6.65 -10.14
CA VAL A 12 -2.82 -6.97 -9.47
C VAL A 12 -3.95 -7.03 -10.49
N LEU A 13 -4.86 -7.99 -10.28
CA LEU A 13 -6.05 -8.12 -11.09
C LEU A 13 -7.19 -7.40 -10.36
N ILE A 14 -7.38 -6.13 -10.69
CA ILE A 14 -8.47 -5.28 -10.22
C ILE A 14 -9.20 -4.73 -11.44
N ASP A 15 -10.52 -4.94 -11.45
CA ASP A 15 -11.50 -4.45 -12.43
C ASP A 15 -11.07 -4.53 -13.91
N GLY A 16 -10.33 -5.59 -14.29
CA GLY A 16 -10.01 -5.89 -15.68
C GLY A 16 -8.93 -5.04 -16.34
N HIS A 17 -8.26 -4.15 -15.61
CA HIS A 17 -7.10 -3.41 -16.10
C HIS A 17 -5.86 -3.82 -15.29
N ASP A 18 -4.86 -4.39 -15.95
CA ASP A 18 -3.53 -4.61 -15.35
C ASP A 18 -3.06 -3.32 -14.69
N THR A 19 -3.10 -3.27 -13.37
CA THR A 19 -2.79 -2.09 -12.58
C THR A 19 -1.60 -2.43 -11.71
N ASP A 20 -0.69 -1.47 -11.64
CA ASP A 20 0.60 -1.67 -10.97
C ASP A 20 0.35 -1.87 -9.48
N GLY A 21 0.90 -2.95 -8.93
CA GLY A 21 0.80 -3.31 -7.52
C GLY A 21 2.14 -3.21 -6.80
N ARG A 22 2.07 -2.96 -5.50
CA ARG A 22 3.22 -2.98 -4.59
C ARG A 22 2.88 -3.79 -3.35
N LEU A 23 3.59 -4.89 -3.17
CA LEU A 23 3.59 -5.62 -1.89
C LEU A 23 4.59 -4.93 -0.96
N VAL A 24 4.14 -4.60 0.24
CA VAL A 24 5.00 -4.06 1.29
C VAL A 24 5.26 -5.17 2.29
N LEU A 25 6.53 -5.55 2.40
CA LEU A 25 7.01 -6.50 3.40
C LEU A 25 7.66 -5.73 4.54
N ALA A 26 7.41 -6.18 5.77
CA ALA A 26 8.12 -5.76 6.96
C ALA A 26 8.83 -6.99 7.56
N ASP A 27 10.17 -6.94 7.66
CA ASP A 27 11.00 -8.09 8.07
C ASP A 27 10.60 -9.37 7.34
N ASN A 28 10.48 -9.27 6.01
CA ASN A 28 10.15 -10.38 5.12
C ASN A 28 8.73 -10.99 5.32
N GLN A 29 7.83 -10.30 6.03
CA GLN A 29 6.42 -10.66 6.21
C GLN A 29 5.50 -9.67 5.49
N LEU A 30 4.46 -10.17 4.80
CA LEU A 30 3.56 -9.31 4.04
C LEU A 30 2.71 -8.46 5.00
N ALA A 31 2.88 -7.13 4.93
CA ALA A 31 2.21 -6.17 5.79
C ALA A 31 1.05 -5.47 5.07
N ALA A 32 1.19 -5.19 3.77
CA ALA A 32 0.17 -4.52 2.97
C ALA A 32 0.32 -4.77 1.47
N VAL A 33 -0.77 -4.59 0.74
CA VAL A 33 -0.87 -4.57 -0.72
C VAL A 33 -1.39 -3.20 -1.14
N PHE A 34 -0.60 -2.49 -1.92
CA PHE A 34 -0.99 -1.22 -2.53
C PHE A 34 -1.21 -1.40 -4.03
N VAL A 35 -2.17 -0.65 -4.56
CA VAL A 35 -2.53 -0.68 -5.97
C VAL A 35 -2.54 0.73 -6.53
N ARG A 36 -2.04 0.90 -7.75
CA ARG A 36 -2.01 2.18 -8.44
C ARG A 36 -3.39 2.47 -9.04
N LEU A 37 -3.94 3.62 -8.68
CA LEU A 37 -5.21 4.14 -9.17
C LEU A 37 -5.03 4.71 -10.59
N ASP A 38 -5.02 3.83 -11.59
CA ASP A 38 -4.96 4.26 -13.01
C ASP A 38 -6.23 3.94 -13.80
N GLY A 39 -7.21 3.29 -13.16
CA GLY A 39 -8.52 2.99 -13.75
C GLY A 39 -9.33 4.25 -14.08
N THR A 40 -10.17 4.15 -15.10
CA THR A 40 -11.08 5.23 -15.55
C THR A 40 -12.21 5.54 -14.58
N HIS A 41 -12.42 4.68 -13.58
CA HIS A 41 -13.47 4.81 -12.57
C HIS A 41 -13.06 5.63 -11.34
N HIS A 42 -11.79 5.99 -11.18
CA HIS A 42 -11.33 6.81 -10.06
C HIS A 42 -11.40 8.30 -10.38
N ASP A 43 -11.58 9.12 -9.34
CA ASP A 43 -11.48 10.57 -9.44
C ASP A 43 -10.19 10.95 -10.19
N PRO A 44 -10.29 11.78 -11.25
CA PRO A 44 -9.15 12.11 -12.10
C PRO A 44 -8.00 12.77 -11.33
N GLU A 45 -8.28 13.38 -10.18
CA GLU A 45 -7.31 14.01 -9.28
C GLU A 45 -6.38 12.99 -8.59
N HIS A 46 -6.82 11.74 -8.43
CA HIS A 46 -6.07 10.68 -7.77
C HIS A 46 -5.39 9.73 -8.76
N LYS A 47 -5.44 10.04 -10.06
CA LYS A 47 -4.83 9.20 -11.09
C LYS A 47 -3.32 9.07 -10.86
N GLY A 48 -2.84 7.84 -10.82
CA GLY A 48 -1.43 7.51 -10.57
C GLY A 48 -1.03 7.46 -9.09
N TRP A 49 -1.96 7.73 -8.17
CA TRP A 49 -1.72 7.58 -6.73
C TRP A 49 -1.90 6.11 -6.33
N TRP A 50 -1.56 5.79 -5.09
CA TRP A 50 -1.55 4.45 -4.52
C TRP A 50 -2.60 4.34 -3.42
N HIS A 51 -3.42 3.30 -3.51
CA HIS A 51 -4.45 2.95 -2.56
C HIS A 51 -4.10 1.67 -1.82
N LEU A 52 -4.45 1.59 -0.54
CA LEU A 52 -4.34 0.36 0.24
C LEU A 52 -5.48 -0.59 -0.13
N GLU A 53 -5.18 -1.61 -0.92
CA GLU A 53 -6.16 -2.63 -1.28
C GLU A 53 -6.37 -3.63 -0.14
N ALA A 54 -5.28 -4.06 0.49
CA ALA A 54 -5.32 -4.98 1.61
C ALA A 54 -4.22 -4.65 2.62
N GLY A 55 -4.59 -4.53 3.90
CA GLY A 55 -3.64 -4.42 5.00
C GLY A 55 -3.74 -5.62 5.93
N PHE A 56 -2.62 -6.05 6.49
CA PHE A 56 -2.55 -7.17 7.42
C PHE A 56 -2.20 -6.69 8.84
N GLY A 57 -2.79 -7.31 9.85
CA GLY A 57 -2.58 -6.93 11.25
C GLY A 57 -2.88 -5.46 11.51
N LYS A 58 -1.90 -4.71 12.04
CA LYS A 58 -2.04 -3.27 12.33
C LYS A 58 -2.24 -2.39 11.09
N CYS A 59 -1.88 -2.90 9.91
CA CYS A 59 -2.07 -2.20 8.64
C CYS A 59 -3.48 -2.39 8.08
N ASN A 60 -4.30 -3.30 8.62
CA ASN A 60 -5.69 -3.48 8.22
C ASN A 60 -6.53 -2.27 8.65
N SER A 61 -6.55 -1.24 7.82
CA SER A 61 -7.12 0.08 8.13
C SER A 61 -8.04 0.53 7.01
N GLN A 62 -9.33 0.68 7.33
CA GLN A 62 -10.33 1.16 6.37
C GLN A 62 -10.12 2.63 5.95
N ASN A 63 -9.46 3.43 6.80
CA ASN A 63 -9.13 4.83 6.55
C ASN A 63 -7.64 5.03 6.22
N ALA A 64 -7.05 4.14 5.41
CA ALA A 64 -5.71 4.40 4.91
C ALA A 64 -5.72 5.62 3.96
N PRO A 65 -4.77 6.56 4.08
CA PRO A 65 -4.66 7.66 3.14
C PRO A 65 -4.25 7.16 1.75
N LEU A 66 -4.42 7.99 0.73
CA LEU A 66 -3.83 7.78 -0.59
C LEU A 66 -2.39 8.32 -0.60
N PHE A 67 -1.52 7.67 -1.37
CA PHE A 67 -0.10 8.01 -1.45
C PHE A 67 0.29 8.38 -2.88
N LYS A 68 1.20 9.33 -3.08
CA LYS A 68 1.64 9.70 -4.44
C LYS A 68 2.73 8.76 -4.92
N THR A 69 3.54 8.23 -4.01
CA THR A 69 4.61 7.29 -4.33
C THR A 69 4.48 5.99 -3.52
N PRO A 70 5.03 4.88 -4.04
CA PRO A 70 5.06 3.63 -3.29
C PRO A 70 5.97 3.71 -2.05
N GLU A 71 6.96 4.61 -2.05
CA GLU A 71 7.82 4.86 -0.89
C GLU A 71 7.05 5.49 0.28
N GLU A 72 6.15 6.45 0.00
CA GLU A 72 5.27 7.03 1.02
C GLU A 72 4.37 5.95 1.66
N ALA A 73 3.86 5.02 0.85
CA ALA A 73 3.07 3.90 1.33
C ALA A 73 3.89 2.95 2.24
N GLY A 74 5.14 2.67 1.87
CA GLY A 74 6.08 1.90 2.69
C GLY A 74 6.37 2.57 4.04
N ALA A 75 6.65 3.88 4.03
CA ALA A 75 6.87 4.65 5.25
C ALA A 75 5.65 4.67 6.17
N TRP A 76 4.43 4.73 5.61
CA TRP A 76 3.20 4.62 6.40
C TRP A 76 3.05 3.25 7.07
N VAL A 77 3.39 2.17 6.37
CA VAL A 77 3.39 0.81 6.94
C VAL A 77 4.37 0.73 8.11
N GLU A 78 5.60 1.23 7.93
CA GLU A 78 6.59 1.27 9.00
C GLU A 78 6.04 1.99 10.24
N GLN A 79 5.50 3.20 10.06
CA GLN A 79 4.92 3.99 11.14
C GLN A 79 3.76 3.25 11.84
N LYS A 80 2.87 2.60 11.08
CA LYS A 80 1.74 1.85 11.62
C LYS A 80 2.18 0.65 12.46
N LEU A 81 3.21 -0.06 12.02
CA LEU A 81 3.73 -1.22 12.72
C LEU A 81 4.49 -0.81 13.98
N MET A 82 5.28 0.27 13.90
CA MET A 82 6.05 0.82 15.01
C MET A 82 5.19 1.53 16.06
N ARG A 83 4.02 2.07 15.68
CA ARG A 83 3.10 2.64 16.67
C ARG A 83 2.60 1.50 17.56
N GLN A 84 3.06 1.50 18.81
CA GLN A 84 2.64 0.54 19.82
C GLN A 84 1.11 0.60 19.98
N ALA A 85 0.50 -0.57 20.22
CA ALA A 85 -0.80 -0.61 20.85
C ALA A 85 -0.67 0.18 22.16
N ALA A 86 -1.36 1.32 22.24
CA ALA A 86 -1.60 1.98 23.51
C ALA A 86 -2.58 1.12 24.32
#